data_AF-A0A1F5VUZ3-F1
#
_entry.id   AF-A0A1F5VUZ3-F1
#
_cell.length_a   1.000
_cell.length_b   1.000
_cell.length_c   1.000
_cell.angle_alpha   90.00
_cell.angle_beta   90.00
_cell.angle_gamma   90.00
#
_symmetry.space_group_name_H-M   'P 1'
#
loop_
_entity.id
_entity.type
_entity.pdbx_description
1 polymer ?
#
loop_
_entity_poly.entity_id
_entity_poly.type
_entity_poly.pdbx_seq_one_letter_code
_entity_poly.pdbx_strand_id
1 'polypeptide(L)'
;MKAEQPPSSSLEKTKALPLDSESYEKIAQFGSVNIYLNNNYLPRIFSVNKLRAARNIYEIRDSFYKHTIDPSSEAYVSQKDYEQLKRFKLALSKPVIRTYQPEFIDIEVEAKDYTFLILSDMNYPGWHAFLDAKQITIYEANGFLRGFLIPSGKHTLQLKFGE
;
A
#
# COMPACT_ATOMS: atom_id res chain seq x y z
N MET A 1 -1.80 30.24 10.85
CA MET A 1 -3.23 29.90 11.02
C MET A 1 -3.31 28.50 11.59
N LYS A 2 -3.76 28.33 12.84
CA LYS A 2 -4.11 27.00 13.37
C LYS A 2 -5.49 26.66 12.82
N ALA A 3 -5.62 25.52 12.15
CA ALA A 3 -6.94 25.00 11.80
C ALA A 3 -7.61 24.55 13.10
N GLU A 4 -8.65 25.27 13.53
CA GLU A 4 -9.52 24.81 14.60
C GLU A 4 -10.33 23.61 14.09
N GLN A 5 -10.30 22.52 14.85
CA GLN A 5 -11.23 21.42 14.62
C GLN A 5 -12.65 21.93 14.89
N PRO A 6 -13.62 21.65 14.00
CA PRO A 6 -15.01 22.01 14.27
C PRO A 6 -15.49 21.30 15.53
N PRO A 7 -16.44 21.91 16.29
CA PRO A 7 -16.95 21.34 17.52
C PRO A 7 -17.51 19.94 17.26
N SER A 8 -17.17 18.99 18.14
CA SER A 8 -17.72 17.64 18.07
C SER A 8 -19.24 17.72 18.22
N SER A 9 -19.97 17.55 17.12
CA SER A 9 -21.39 17.28 17.18
C SER A 9 -21.57 16.04 18.04
N SER A 10 -22.44 16.14 19.04
CA SER A 10 -22.92 15.04 19.88
C SER A 10 -22.88 13.72 19.11
N LEU A 11 -22.15 12.74 19.66
CA LEU A 11 -22.18 11.35 19.20
C LEU A 11 -23.63 10.87 19.28
N GLU A 12 -24.42 11.15 18.24
CA GLU A 12 -25.58 10.32 17.93
C GLU A 12 -25.02 8.91 17.97
N LYS A 13 -25.60 8.08 18.84
CA LYS A 13 -25.25 6.67 18.95
C LYS A 13 -25.32 6.12 17.54
N THR A 14 -24.17 6.00 16.88
CA THR A 14 -24.04 5.26 15.64
C THR A 14 -24.65 3.92 16.00
N LYS A 15 -25.77 3.58 15.37
CA LYS A 15 -26.44 2.31 15.60
C LYS A 15 -25.36 1.28 15.27
N ALA A 16 -24.70 0.76 16.31
CA ALA A 16 -23.54 -0.10 16.17
C ALA A 16 -24.11 -1.43 15.70
N LEU A 17 -24.40 -1.49 14.40
CA LEU A 17 -24.64 -2.75 13.74
C LEU A 17 -23.32 -3.51 13.91
N PRO A 18 -23.33 -4.67 14.57
CA PRO A 18 -22.13 -5.49 14.61
C PRO A 18 -21.68 -5.69 13.17
N LEU A 19 -20.40 -5.40 12.90
CA LEU A 19 -19.81 -5.58 11.58
C LEU A 19 -19.62 -7.07 11.24
N ASP A 20 -20.08 -7.96 12.12
CA ASP A 20 -19.95 -9.40 12.03
C ASP A 20 -20.50 -9.91 10.69
N SER A 21 -19.58 -10.26 9.80
CA SER A 21 -19.79 -10.60 8.40
C SER A 21 -18.58 -11.37 7.90
N GLU A 22 -18.64 -11.96 6.69
CA GLU A 22 -17.46 -12.63 6.11
C GLU A 22 -16.22 -11.72 6.05
N SER A 23 -16.43 -10.41 5.88
CA SER A 23 -15.35 -9.42 5.75
C SER A 23 -14.78 -8.96 7.10
N TYR A 24 -15.55 -9.05 8.19
CA TYR A 24 -15.14 -8.60 9.51
C TYR A 24 -15.57 -9.60 10.59
N GLU A 25 -14.59 -10.28 11.17
CA GLU A 25 -14.81 -11.26 12.23
C GLU A 25 -14.58 -10.61 13.58
N LYS A 26 -15.53 -10.71 14.52
CA LYS A 26 -15.32 -10.21 15.88
C LYS A 26 -14.35 -11.11 16.64
N ILE A 27 -13.16 -10.60 16.99
CA ILE A 27 -12.12 -11.36 17.68
C ILE A 27 -12.00 -11.07 19.18
N ALA A 28 -12.52 -9.94 19.66
CA ALA A 28 -12.52 -9.61 21.08
C ALA A 28 -13.58 -8.56 21.47
N GLN A 29 -13.88 -8.46 22.76
CA GLN A 29 -14.69 -7.39 23.33
C GLN A 29 -14.13 -6.95 24.68
N PHE A 30 -14.05 -5.64 24.88
CA PHE A 30 -13.61 -4.99 26.12
C PHE A 30 -14.66 -3.97 26.56
N GLY A 31 -15.53 -4.36 27.49
CA GLY A 31 -16.68 -3.53 27.88
C GLY A 31 -17.60 -3.24 26.68
N SER A 32 -17.72 -1.97 26.32
CA SER A 32 -18.50 -1.50 25.17
C SER A 32 -17.73 -1.49 23.83
N VAL A 33 -16.44 -1.81 23.84
CA VAL A 33 -15.58 -1.80 22.64
C VAL A 33 -15.51 -3.19 22.04
N ASN A 34 -15.80 -3.31 20.74
CA ASN A 34 -15.63 -4.54 19.96
C ASN A 34 -14.38 -4.43 19.08
N ILE A 35 -13.58 -5.49 19.00
CA ILE A 35 -12.44 -5.61 18.08
C ILE A 35 -12.81 -6.60 16.98
N TYR A 36 -12.61 -6.18 15.73
CA TYR A 36 -12.85 -7.00 14.55
C TYR A 36 -11.55 -7.21 13.76
N LEU A 37 -11.33 -8.42 13.27
CA LEU A 37 -10.35 -8.74 12.25
C LEU A 37 -10.95 -8.44 10.88
N ASN A 38 -10.28 -7.60 10.08
CA ASN A 38 -10.63 -7.42 8.68
C ASN A 38 -10.03 -8.58 7.88
N ASN A 39 -10.87 -9.48 7.36
CA ASN A 39 -10.44 -10.64 6.57
C ASN A 39 -10.01 -10.28 5.14
N ASN A 40 -10.34 -9.07 4.68
CA ASN A 40 -9.99 -8.54 3.37
C ASN A 40 -8.73 -7.65 3.42
N TYR A 41 -7.90 -7.78 4.47
CA TYR A 41 -6.67 -7.01 4.56
C TYR A 41 -5.65 -7.45 3.51
N LEU A 42 -4.92 -6.49 2.95
CA LEU A 42 -3.73 -6.77 2.15
C LEU A 42 -2.51 -6.81 3.08
N PRO A 43 -1.54 -7.72 2.85
CA PRO A 43 -0.30 -7.73 3.63
C PRO A 43 0.44 -6.39 3.51
N ARG A 44 1.34 -6.11 4.47
CA ARG A 44 2.12 -4.85 4.47
C ARG A 44 2.93 -4.65 3.18
N ILE A 45 3.46 -5.73 2.61
CA ILE A 45 4.04 -5.76 1.26
C ILE A 45 3.16 -6.63 0.37
N PHE A 46 2.76 -6.11 -0.78
CA PHE A 46 1.97 -6.85 -1.76
C PHE A 46 2.34 -6.42 -3.18
N SER A 47 1.90 -7.18 -4.18
CA SER A 47 2.15 -6.84 -5.59
C SER A 47 0.85 -6.52 -6.31
N VAL A 48 0.93 -5.65 -7.31
CA VAL A 48 -0.14 -5.38 -8.26
C VAL A 48 0.32 -5.72 -9.68
N ASN A 49 -0.63 -6.06 -10.55
CA ASN A 49 -0.37 -6.38 -11.95
C ASN A 49 -0.95 -5.35 -12.93
N LYS A 50 -1.56 -4.28 -12.40
CA LYS A 50 -2.09 -3.18 -13.21
C LYS A 50 -1.82 -1.84 -12.54
N LEU A 51 -1.26 -0.92 -13.33
CA LEU A 51 -1.06 0.46 -12.90
C LEU A 51 -2.06 1.38 -13.58
N ARG A 52 -2.44 2.45 -12.87
CA ARG A 52 -3.27 3.55 -13.37
C ARG A 52 -2.50 4.85 -13.20
N ALA A 53 -2.60 5.75 -14.18
CA ALA A 53 -2.11 7.10 -14.00
C ALA A 53 -3.07 7.90 -13.11
N ALA A 54 -2.56 8.57 -12.09
CA ALA A 54 -3.32 9.50 -11.28
C ALA A 54 -3.20 10.93 -11.81
N ARG A 55 -4.33 11.61 -11.98
CA ARG A 55 -4.38 13.05 -12.26
C ARG A 55 -4.21 13.89 -11.02
N ASN A 56 -4.75 13.43 -9.88
CA ASN A 56 -4.64 14.07 -8.57
C ASN A 56 -5.10 13.10 -7.47
N ILE A 57 -4.91 13.52 -6.21
CA ILE A 57 -5.28 12.71 -5.03
C ILE A 57 -6.78 12.46 -4.90
N TYR A 58 -7.65 13.33 -5.43
CA TYR A 58 -9.10 13.15 -5.36
C TYR A 58 -9.57 12.00 -6.24
N GLU A 59 -8.96 11.79 -7.40
CA GLU A 59 -9.24 10.63 -8.27
C GLU A 59 -8.90 9.31 -7.57
N ILE A 60 -7.72 9.25 -6.93
CA ILE A 60 -7.30 8.08 -6.15
C ILE A 60 -8.33 7.84 -5.05
N ARG A 61 -8.56 8.85 -4.21
CA ARG A 61 -9.50 8.79 -3.09
C ARG A 61 -10.90 8.32 -3.52
N ASP A 62 -11.47 8.94 -4.55
CA ASP A 62 -12.80 8.64 -5.05
C ASP A 62 -12.90 7.21 -5.60
N SER A 63 -11.83 6.67 -6.19
CA SER A 63 -11.81 5.28 -6.67
C SER A 63 -11.94 4.26 -5.55
N PHE A 64 -11.30 4.51 -4.39
CA PHE A 64 -11.42 3.67 -3.20
C PHE A 64 -12.82 3.79 -2.58
N TYR A 65 -13.36 5.01 -2.44
CA TYR A 65 -14.71 5.21 -1.88
C TYR A 65 -15.82 4.62 -2.75
N LYS A 66 -15.68 4.67 -4.08
CA LYS A 66 -16.66 4.15 -5.03
C LYS A 66 -16.39 2.70 -5.45
N HIS A 67 -15.37 2.06 -4.87
CA HIS A 67 -14.94 0.70 -5.19
C HIS A 67 -14.70 0.45 -6.68
N THR A 68 -14.11 1.42 -7.39
CA THR A 68 -13.79 1.32 -8.83
C THR A 68 -12.34 0.92 -9.11
N ILE A 69 -11.56 0.76 -8.05
CA ILE A 69 -10.24 0.15 -8.04
C ILE A 69 -10.30 -1.14 -7.23
N ASP A 70 -9.67 -2.20 -7.74
CA ASP A 70 -9.34 -3.38 -6.94
C ASP A 70 -7.93 -3.24 -6.37
N PRO A 71 -7.74 -2.88 -5.09
CA PRO A 71 -6.42 -2.66 -4.53
C PRO A 71 -5.57 -3.93 -4.40
N SER A 72 -6.18 -5.12 -4.54
CA SER A 72 -5.44 -6.39 -4.53
C SER A 72 -4.66 -6.63 -5.83
N SER A 73 -5.01 -5.94 -6.91
CA SER A 73 -4.43 -6.14 -8.24
C SER A 73 -4.07 -4.84 -8.98
N GLU A 74 -4.56 -3.70 -8.51
CA GLU A 74 -4.39 -2.40 -9.15
C GLU A 74 -3.81 -1.33 -8.21
N ALA A 75 -3.02 -0.41 -8.76
CA ALA A 75 -2.59 0.78 -8.03
C ALA A 75 -2.41 2.00 -8.93
N TYR A 76 -2.47 3.17 -8.31
CA TYR A 76 -2.18 4.44 -8.95
C TYR A 76 -0.70 4.82 -8.80
N VAL A 77 -0.13 5.40 -9.85
CA VAL A 77 1.18 6.09 -9.84
C VAL A 77 1.03 7.45 -10.52
N SER A 78 2.03 8.33 -10.39
CA SER A 78 2.01 9.63 -11.10
C SER A 78 1.88 9.44 -12.62
N GLN A 79 1.32 10.42 -13.34
CA GLN A 79 1.25 10.36 -14.81
C GLN A 79 2.64 10.14 -15.42
N LYS A 80 3.66 10.85 -14.92
CA LYS A 80 5.05 10.73 -15.40
C LYS A 80 5.60 9.32 -15.21
N ASP A 81 5.33 8.69 -14.08
CA ASP A 81 5.83 7.34 -13.79
C ASP A 81 5.03 6.30 -14.57
N TYR A 82 3.72 6.48 -14.72
CA TYR A 82 2.89 5.62 -15.56
C TYR A 82 3.42 5.53 -17.00
N GLU A 83 3.78 6.65 -17.62
CA GLU A 83 4.33 6.67 -18.98
C GLU A 83 5.63 5.85 -19.10
N GLN A 84 6.45 5.82 -18.04
CA GLN A 84 7.68 5.01 -18.00
C GLN A 84 7.40 3.53 -17.74
N LEU A 85 6.39 3.24 -16.91
CA LEU A 85 6.10 1.90 -16.40
C LEU A 85 5.17 1.09 -17.31
N LYS A 86 4.30 1.75 -18.10
CA LYS A 86 3.30 1.07 -18.95
C LYS A 86 3.89 0.12 -20.02
N ARG A 87 5.19 0.21 -20.29
CA ARG A 87 5.91 -0.68 -21.21
C ARG A 87 6.19 -2.07 -20.63
N PHE A 88 6.10 -2.22 -19.31
CA PHE A 88 6.35 -3.48 -18.63
C PHE A 88 5.04 -4.25 -18.49
N LYS A 89 5.09 -5.55 -18.82
CA LYS A 89 3.99 -6.46 -18.52
C LYS A 89 4.12 -6.90 -17.07
N LEU A 90 3.14 -6.53 -16.24
CA LEU A 90 3.18 -6.84 -14.82
C LEU A 90 2.46 -8.16 -14.53
N ALA A 91 3.02 -8.93 -13.60
CA ALA A 91 2.44 -10.13 -13.03
C ALA A 91 2.42 -10.02 -11.50
N LEU A 92 1.48 -10.74 -10.87
CA LEU A 92 1.45 -10.85 -9.42
C LEU A 92 2.62 -11.72 -8.93
N SER A 93 3.17 -11.34 -7.79
CA SER A 93 4.21 -12.05 -7.06
C SER A 93 3.81 -12.16 -5.59
N LYS A 94 4.60 -12.90 -4.80
CA LYS A 94 4.37 -13.03 -3.35
C LYS A 94 5.62 -12.56 -2.61
N PRO A 95 5.77 -11.23 -2.40
CA PRO A 95 6.88 -10.71 -1.62
C PRO A 95 6.74 -11.08 -0.15
N VAL A 96 7.88 -11.22 0.54
CA VAL A 96 7.96 -11.55 1.96
C VAL A 96 8.91 -10.59 2.66
N ILE A 97 8.43 -9.88 3.68
CA ILE A 97 9.30 -9.10 4.56
C ILE A 97 10.06 -10.07 5.46
N ARG A 98 11.39 -10.06 5.37
CA ARG A 98 12.29 -10.83 6.25
C ARG A 98 12.66 -10.03 7.48
N THR A 99 12.95 -8.75 7.31
CA THR A 99 13.29 -7.83 8.40
C THR A 99 12.50 -6.54 8.27
N TYR A 100 11.96 -6.07 9.39
CA TYR A 100 11.26 -4.78 9.48
C TYR A 100 11.76 -4.02 10.71
N GLN A 101 12.61 -3.02 10.49
CA GLN A 101 13.20 -2.16 11.51
C GLN A 101 13.02 -0.68 11.13
N PRO A 102 13.15 0.26 12.08
CA PRO A 102 12.91 1.68 11.81
C PRO A 102 13.72 2.27 10.65
N GLU A 103 14.96 1.84 10.46
CA GLU A 103 15.88 2.38 9.45
C GLU A 103 16.24 1.36 8.36
N PHE A 104 15.71 0.13 8.46
CA PHE A 104 16.06 -0.97 7.56
C PHE A 104 14.89 -1.92 7.33
N ILE A 105 14.62 -2.21 6.06
CA ILE A 105 13.62 -3.19 5.66
C ILE A 105 14.23 -4.11 4.61
N ASP A 106 14.07 -5.42 4.79
CA ASP A 106 14.56 -6.46 3.89
C ASP A 106 13.39 -7.30 3.38
N ILE A 107 13.28 -7.40 2.06
CA ILE A 107 12.14 -8.01 1.37
C ILE A 107 12.68 -9.00 0.34
N GLU A 108 12.24 -10.24 0.42
CA GLU A 108 12.43 -11.23 -0.64
C GLU A 108 11.26 -11.19 -1.61
N VAL A 109 11.55 -11.32 -2.90
CA VAL A 109 10.53 -11.42 -3.95
C VAL A 109 10.95 -12.41 -5.02
N GLU A 110 10.03 -13.28 -5.39
CA GLU A 110 10.13 -14.15 -6.57
C GLU A 110 9.04 -13.78 -7.55
N ALA A 111 9.44 -13.32 -8.73
CA ALA A 111 8.54 -12.82 -9.77
C ALA A 111 8.71 -13.60 -11.08
N LYS A 112 7.60 -14.03 -11.68
CA LYS A 112 7.61 -14.76 -12.97
C LYS A 112 7.80 -13.85 -14.18
N ASP A 113 7.37 -12.60 -14.05
CA ASP A 113 7.54 -11.50 -15.00
C ASP A 113 7.87 -10.25 -14.17
N TYR A 114 7.94 -9.06 -14.78
CA TYR A 114 7.97 -7.83 -14.00
C TYR A 114 6.80 -7.78 -13.01
N THR A 115 7.01 -7.22 -11.83
CA THR A 115 5.99 -7.06 -10.80
C THR A 115 6.14 -5.69 -10.17
N PHE A 116 5.02 -5.06 -9.80
CA PHE A 116 5.05 -3.80 -9.07
C PHE A 116 4.66 -4.05 -7.63
N LEU A 117 5.62 -3.89 -6.72
CA LEU A 117 5.41 -4.06 -5.29
C LEU A 117 4.95 -2.76 -4.67
N ILE A 118 4.09 -2.88 -3.65
CA ILE A 118 3.63 -1.78 -2.81
C ILE A 118 3.93 -2.14 -1.36
N LEU A 119 4.73 -1.30 -0.73
CA LEU A 119 4.91 -1.31 0.72
C LEU A 119 3.95 -0.28 1.32
N SER A 120 3.09 -0.73 2.23
CA SER A 120 2.10 0.09 2.97
C SER A 120 2.76 1.03 4.02
N ASP A 121 3.82 1.71 3.61
CA ASP A 121 4.55 2.72 4.35
C ASP A 121 4.53 4.04 3.59
N MET A 122 4.56 5.15 4.33
CA MET A 122 4.58 6.48 3.74
C MET A 122 5.88 6.73 2.92
N ASN A 123 5.74 7.21 1.69
CA ASN A 123 6.82 7.62 0.81
C ASN A 123 7.45 8.94 1.29
N TYR A 124 8.19 8.85 2.39
CA TYR A 124 8.89 9.98 2.99
C TYR A 124 10.32 10.10 2.43
N PRO A 125 10.83 11.32 2.18
CA PRO A 125 12.22 11.52 1.74
C PRO A 125 13.26 10.92 2.69
N GLY A 126 14.40 10.49 2.15
CA GLY A 126 15.52 9.92 2.93
C GLY A 126 15.58 8.39 2.93
N TRP A 127 14.58 7.72 2.36
CA TRP A 127 14.65 6.28 2.06
C TRP A 127 15.34 6.04 0.71
N HIS A 128 16.24 5.07 0.70
CA HIS A 128 16.89 4.54 -0.50
C HIS A 128 16.52 3.06 -0.65
N ALA A 129 16.27 2.63 -1.89
CA ALA A 129 15.92 1.25 -2.20
C ALA A 129 16.99 0.61 -3.08
N PHE A 130 17.36 -0.62 -2.76
CA PHE A 130 18.38 -1.40 -3.43
C PHE A 130 17.83 -2.76 -3.81
N LEU A 131 17.88 -3.09 -5.11
CA LEU A 131 17.58 -4.42 -5.62
C LEU A 131 18.89 -5.13 -5.93
N ASP A 132 19.16 -6.22 -5.23
CA ASP A 132 20.43 -6.96 -5.34
C ASP A 132 21.66 -6.03 -5.28
N ALA A 133 21.69 -5.17 -4.26
CA ALA A 133 22.71 -4.14 -4.03
C ALA A 133 22.79 -2.99 -5.07
N LYS A 134 21.90 -2.94 -6.06
CA LYS A 134 21.82 -1.82 -7.01
C LYS A 134 20.69 -0.88 -6.64
N GLN A 135 20.97 0.41 -6.55
CA GLN A 135 19.96 1.39 -6.22
C GLN A 135 18.87 1.45 -7.30
N ILE A 136 17.61 1.47 -6.86
CA ILE A 136 16.43 1.58 -7.72
C ILE A 136 15.55 2.75 -7.28
N THR A 137 14.66 3.17 -8.18
CA THR A 137 13.68 4.22 -7.90
C THR A 137 12.62 3.75 -6.91
N ILE A 138 12.30 4.60 -5.93
CA ILE A 138 11.08 4.48 -5.12
C ILE A 138 10.00 5.31 -5.80
N TYR A 139 8.91 4.66 -6.21
CA TYR A 139 7.75 5.32 -6.81
C TYR A 139 6.75 5.69 -5.73
N GLU A 140 6.04 6.79 -5.90
CA GLU A 140 4.84 7.07 -5.11
C GLU A 140 3.66 6.26 -5.67
N ALA A 141 3.12 5.36 -4.86
CA ALA A 141 1.96 4.55 -5.18
C ALA A 141 0.75 4.99 -4.35
N ASN A 142 -0.44 5.02 -4.97
CA ASN A 142 -1.69 5.42 -4.32
C ASN A 142 -1.61 6.78 -3.56
N GLY A 143 -0.73 7.67 -4.03
CA GLY A 143 -0.58 9.05 -3.54
C GLY A 143 0.28 9.23 -2.29
N PHE A 144 0.70 8.16 -1.62
CA PHE A 144 1.57 8.28 -0.43
C PHE A 144 2.31 6.99 -0.04
N LEU A 145 2.08 5.85 -0.69
CA LEU A 145 2.77 4.59 -0.41
C LEU A 145 4.04 4.45 -1.23
N ARG A 146 4.95 3.56 -0.82
CA ARG A 146 6.17 3.25 -1.60
C ARG A 146 5.90 2.14 -2.61
N GLY A 147 6.29 2.37 -3.85
CA GLY A 147 6.18 1.42 -4.97
C GLY A 147 7.54 1.05 -5.55
N PHE A 148 7.68 -0.19 -6.03
CA PHE A 148 8.92 -0.71 -6.61
C PHE A 148 8.64 -1.56 -7.84
N LEU A 149 9.31 -1.27 -8.95
CA LEU A 149 9.30 -2.15 -10.13
C LEU A 149 10.41 -3.19 -9.99
N ILE A 150 10.03 -4.46 -9.93
CA ILE A 150 10.96 -5.59 -9.81
C ILE A 150 10.90 -6.41 -11.11
N PRO A 151 12.04 -6.76 -11.73
CA PRO A 151 12.09 -7.65 -12.89
C PRO A 151 11.77 -9.11 -12.52
N SER A 152 11.68 -9.98 -13.52
CA SER A 152 11.52 -11.41 -13.28
C SER A 152 12.77 -12.02 -12.65
N GLY A 153 12.56 -12.99 -11.76
CA GLY A 153 13.62 -13.67 -11.03
C GLY A 153 13.40 -13.65 -9.53
N LYS A 154 14.43 -14.09 -8.80
CA LYS A 154 14.51 -14.02 -7.34
C LYS A 154 15.40 -12.85 -6.98
N HIS A 155 14.88 -11.95 -6.17
CA HIS A 155 15.57 -10.73 -5.79
C HIS A 155 15.44 -10.44 -4.30
N THR A 156 16.42 -9.70 -3.79
CA THR A 156 16.35 -9.07 -2.46
C THR A 156 16.22 -7.57 -2.62
N LEU A 157 15.12 -7.02 -2.11
CA LEU A 157 14.85 -5.59 -2.04
C LEU A 157 15.14 -5.08 -0.63
N GLN A 158 16.10 -4.19 -0.52
CA GLN A 158 16.49 -3.55 0.74
C GLN A 158 16.12 -2.08 0.73
N LEU A 159 15.47 -1.62 1.80
CA LEU A 159 15.25 -0.20 2.05
C LEU A 159 16.11 0.24 3.21
N LYS A 160 16.79 1.37 3.06
CA LYS A 160 17.64 1.99 4.10
C LYS A 160 17.27 3.46 4.25
N PHE A 161 17.23 3.94 5.49
CA PHE A 161 17.01 5.35 5.79
C PHE A 161 18.32 6.06 6.11
N GLY A 162 18.54 7.26 5.54
CA GLY A 162 19.65 8.14 5.92
C GLY A 162 21.03 7.79 5.34
N GLU A 163 21.10 6.91 4.34
CA GLU A 163 22.32 6.60 3.59
C GLU A 163 22.79 7.76 2.68
#